data_AF-A0A8S3JCK1-F1
#
_entry.id   AF-A0A8S3JCK1-F1
#
_cell.length_a   1.000
_cell.length_b   1.000
_cell.length_c   1.000
_cell.angle_alpha   90.00
_cell.angle_beta   90.00
_cell.angle_gamma   90.00
#
_symmetry.space_group_name_H-M   'P 1'
#
loop_
_entity.id
_entity.type
_entity.pdbx_description
1 polymer ?
#
loop_
_entity_poly.entity_id
_entity_poly.type
_entity_poly.pdbx_seq_one_letter_code
_entity_poly.pdbx_strand_id
1 'polypeptide(L)'
;MEFLPGGELFSYFRQVGRFYEPVVRFFVCEITLALEYLHSLSIVYRDLKLENLVLDRTGHVKLTDLGFAKYVQDRTYTLCGTPEYLAPEMILAAGGHSFGVDWYALGILTYELLVGRTPFAPTDYRIHPSHTFTKILHAPIPWPTLPSSHHG
;
A
#
# COMPACT_ATOMS: atom_id res chain seq x y z
N MET A 1 -1.81 -22.62 2.25
CA MET A 1 -0.82 -21.60 1.83
C MET A 1 0.43 -22.32 1.37
N GLU A 2 0.92 -21.97 0.18
CA GLU A 2 2.17 -22.51 -0.37
C GLU A 2 3.36 -21.90 0.40
N PHE A 3 4.33 -22.72 0.78
CA PHE A 3 5.56 -22.23 1.44
C PHE A 3 6.40 -21.44 0.42
N LEU A 4 6.57 -20.14 0.68
CA LEU A 4 7.32 -19.20 -0.17
C LEU A 4 8.76 -19.06 0.38
N PRO A 5 9.77 -19.73 -0.22
CA PRO A 5 11.14 -19.82 0.31
C PRO A 5 12.01 -18.59 0.07
N GLY A 6 11.51 -17.57 -0.63
CA GLY A 6 12.28 -16.38 -1.04
C GLY A 6 12.56 -15.40 0.11
N GLY A 7 12.00 -15.62 1.30
CA GLY A 7 11.93 -14.62 2.36
C GLY A 7 10.91 -13.51 2.04
N GLU A 8 10.63 -12.65 3.00
CA GLU A 8 9.71 -11.53 2.81
C GLU A 8 10.43 -10.37 2.10
N LEU A 9 9.84 -9.80 1.03
CA LEU A 9 10.30 -8.52 0.44
C LEU A 9 10.51 -7.47 1.54
N PHE A 10 9.64 -7.50 2.54
CA PHE A 10 9.69 -6.71 3.76
C PHE A 10 11.02 -6.85 4.52
N SER A 11 11.57 -8.06 4.65
CA SER A 11 12.85 -8.28 5.32
C SER A 11 14.02 -7.62 4.59
N TYR A 12 14.02 -7.66 3.26
CA TYR A 12 15.01 -6.97 2.44
C TYR A 12 14.80 -5.44 2.47
N PHE A 13 13.55 -4.99 2.32
CA PHE A 13 13.18 -3.58 2.43
C PHE A 13 13.60 -2.97 3.77
N ARG A 14 13.37 -3.67 4.89
CA ARG A 14 13.78 -3.19 6.22
C ARG A 14 15.29 -3.06 6.39
N GLN A 15 16.09 -3.81 5.64
CA GLN A 15 17.55 -3.70 5.65
C GLN A 15 18.04 -2.55 4.78
N VAL A 16 17.46 -2.37 3.59
CA VAL A 16 17.90 -1.37 2.60
C VAL A 16 17.28 0.01 2.87
N GLY A 17 16.13 0.06 3.54
CA GLY A 17 15.39 1.26 3.89
C GLY A 17 14.51 1.80 2.76
N ARG A 18 15.02 1.85 1.51
CA ARG A 18 14.26 2.28 0.32
C ARG A 18 14.75 1.59 -0.95
N PHE A 19 13.91 1.50 -1.96
CA PHE A 19 14.28 1.00 -3.28
C PHE A 19 14.47 2.13 -4.30
N TYR A 20 15.24 1.82 -5.33
CA TYR A 20 15.41 2.69 -6.49
C TYR A 20 14.28 2.48 -7.49
N GLU A 21 14.00 3.51 -8.30
CA GLU A 21 12.80 3.60 -9.14
C GLU A 21 12.55 2.36 -10.03
N PRO A 22 13.53 1.80 -10.77
CA PRO A 22 13.33 0.57 -11.53
C PRO A 22 12.75 -0.61 -10.73
N VAL A 23 13.20 -0.82 -9.49
CA VAL A 23 12.68 -1.90 -8.62
C VAL A 23 11.28 -1.59 -8.12
N VAL A 24 11.03 -0.32 -7.74
CA VAL A 24 9.67 0.11 -7.35
C VAL A 24 8.71 -0.08 -8.50
N ARG A 25 9.10 0.32 -9.72
CA ARG A 25 8.31 0.18 -10.94
C ARG A 25 7.95 -1.27 -11.19
N PHE A 26 8.91 -2.19 -11.06
CA PHE A 26 8.65 -3.62 -11.21
C PHE A 26 7.54 -4.10 -10.29
N PHE A 27 7.66 -3.88 -8.97
CA PHE A 27 6.64 -4.33 -8.01
C PHE A 27 5.29 -3.62 -8.18
N VAL A 28 5.29 -2.31 -8.44
CA VAL A 28 4.05 -1.54 -8.66
C VAL A 28 3.30 -2.06 -9.89
N CYS A 29 4.00 -2.43 -10.96
CA CYS A 29 3.37 -3.05 -12.13
C CYS A 29 2.69 -4.38 -11.78
N GLU A 30 3.34 -5.26 -11.03
CA GLU A 30 2.74 -6.54 -10.63
C GLU A 30 1.52 -6.37 -9.72
N ILE A 31 1.61 -5.47 -8.74
CA ILE A 31 0.51 -5.18 -7.82
C ILE A 31 -0.66 -4.55 -8.57
N THR A 32 -0.38 -3.67 -9.54
CA THR A 32 -1.41 -3.09 -10.42
C THR A 32 -2.19 -4.19 -11.13
N LEU A 33 -1.50 -5.17 -11.72
CA LEU A 33 -2.14 -6.30 -12.41
C LEU A 33 -2.96 -7.17 -11.44
N ALA A 34 -2.45 -7.41 -10.23
CA ALA A 34 -3.17 -8.18 -9.21
C ALA A 34 -4.45 -7.46 -8.76
N LEU A 35 -4.39 -6.13 -8.54
CA LEU A 35 -5.56 -5.33 -8.17
C LEU A 35 -6.58 -5.26 -9.31
N GLU A 36 -6.13 -5.04 -10.55
CA GLU A 36 -6.99 -5.05 -11.74
C GLU A 36 -7.76 -6.38 -11.86
N TYR A 37 -7.05 -7.51 -11.66
CA TYR A 37 -7.68 -8.82 -11.64
C TYR A 37 -8.77 -8.93 -10.56
N LEU A 38 -8.48 -8.54 -9.32
CA LEU A 38 -9.48 -8.56 -8.24
C LEU A 38 -10.69 -7.65 -8.55
N HIS A 39 -10.42 -6.43 -9.06
CA HIS A 39 -11.46 -5.47 -9.41
C HIS A 39 -12.34 -5.99 -10.55
N SER A 40 -11.78 -6.74 -11.51
CA SER A 40 -12.56 -7.41 -12.58
C SER A 40 -13.55 -8.44 -12.03
N LEU A 41 -13.28 -8.99 -10.85
CA LEU A 41 -14.17 -9.90 -10.11
C LEU A 41 -15.08 -9.16 -9.12
N SER A 42 -15.11 -7.83 -9.18
CA SER A 42 -15.80 -6.94 -8.22
C SER A 42 -15.33 -7.14 -6.78
N ILE A 43 -14.06 -7.49 -6.56
CA ILE A 43 -13.44 -7.63 -5.24
C ILE A 43 -12.56 -6.42 -4.97
N VAL A 44 -12.76 -5.75 -3.84
CA VAL A 44 -11.86 -4.72 -3.31
C VAL A 44 -10.97 -5.34 -2.25
N TYR A 45 -9.65 -5.11 -2.31
CA TYR A 45 -8.67 -5.78 -1.44
C TYR A 45 -8.57 -5.14 -0.04
N ARG A 46 -8.50 -3.80 0.03
CA ARG A 46 -8.64 -2.95 1.24
C ARG A 46 -7.57 -3.08 2.33
N ASP A 47 -6.50 -3.85 2.11
CA ASP A 47 -5.36 -3.94 3.05
C ASP A 47 -4.00 -4.00 2.35
N LEU A 48 -3.83 -3.20 1.30
CA LEU A 48 -2.52 -3.09 0.64
C LEU A 48 -1.53 -2.40 1.56
N LYS A 49 -0.44 -3.10 1.89
CA LYS A 49 0.70 -2.66 2.69
C LYS A 49 1.86 -3.62 2.51
N LEU A 50 3.08 -3.20 2.87
CA LEU A 50 4.29 -4.01 2.70
C LEU A 50 4.21 -5.39 3.36
N GLU A 51 3.59 -5.50 4.53
CA GLU A 51 3.46 -6.75 5.29
C GLU A 51 2.60 -7.80 4.56
N ASN A 52 1.73 -7.36 3.65
CA ASN A 52 0.86 -8.25 2.88
C ASN A 52 1.41 -8.56 1.47
N LEU A 53 2.67 -8.20 1.21
CA LEU A 53 3.38 -8.50 -0.03
C LEU A 53 4.46 -9.55 0.22
N VAL A 54 4.28 -10.74 -0.34
CA VAL A 54 5.25 -11.84 -0.21
C VAL A 54 5.86 -12.16 -1.56
N LEU A 55 7.14 -12.49 -1.58
CA LEU A 55 7.84 -12.90 -2.80
C LEU A 55 7.76 -14.41 -2.99
N ASP A 56 7.59 -14.83 -4.24
CA ASP A 56 7.85 -16.20 -4.62
C ASP A 56 9.34 -16.51 -4.83
N ARG A 57 9.64 -17.75 -5.22
CA ARG A 57 11.01 -18.24 -5.44
C ARG A 57 11.76 -17.50 -6.55
N THR A 58 11.02 -16.85 -7.43
CA THR A 58 11.52 -16.12 -8.60
C THR A 58 11.56 -14.62 -8.37
N GLY A 59 11.14 -14.14 -7.19
CA GLY A 59 11.18 -12.74 -6.81
C GLY A 59 9.96 -11.92 -7.25
N HIS A 60 8.88 -12.57 -7.69
CA HIS A 60 7.63 -11.92 -8.05
C HIS A 60 6.72 -11.75 -6.84
N VAL A 61 5.97 -10.64 -6.79
CA VAL A 61 5.10 -10.32 -5.67
C VAL A 61 3.78 -11.09 -5.73
N LYS A 62 3.32 -11.53 -4.57
CA LYS A 62 2.00 -12.10 -4.35
C LYS A 62 1.30 -11.34 -3.23
N LEU A 63 0.05 -10.93 -3.47
CA LEU A 63 -0.82 -10.40 -2.43
C LEU A 63 -1.23 -11.55 -1.49
N THR A 64 -1.06 -11.36 -0.20
CA THR A 64 -1.52 -12.30 0.84
C THR A 64 -2.63 -11.69 1.67
N ASP A 65 -3.15 -12.41 2.66
CA ASP A 65 -4.19 -11.92 3.60
C ASP A 65 -5.41 -11.22 2.94
N LEU A 66 -6.43 -12.02 2.62
CA LEU A 66 -7.71 -11.53 2.11
C LEU A 66 -8.72 -11.22 3.23
N GLY A 67 -8.27 -11.06 4.48
CA GLY A 67 -9.15 -10.85 5.64
C GLY A 67 -10.05 -9.61 5.54
N PHE A 68 -9.60 -8.58 4.83
CA PHE A 68 -10.39 -7.39 4.53
C PHE A 68 -10.87 -7.33 3.07
N ALA A 69 -10.56 -8.31 2.24
CA ALA A 69 -11.06 -8.35 0.88
C ALA A 69 -12.60 -8.53 0.89
N LYS A 70 -13.30 -7.88 -0.04
CA LYS A 70 -14.76 -7.94 -0.09
C LYS A 70 -15.29 -7.79 -1.51
N TYR A 71 -16.29 -8.60 -1.84
CA TYR A 71 -17.10 -8.40 -3.04
C TYR A 71 -17.98 -7.14 -2.88
N VAL A 72 -17.87 -6.19 -3.81
CA VAL A 72 -18.55 -4.89 -3.79
C VAL A 72 -19.16 -4.62 -5.17
N GLN A 73 -20.50 -4.53 -5.23
CA GLN A 73 -21.21 -4.19 -6.48
C GLN A 73 -21.28 -2.69 -6.71
N ASP A 74 -21.42 -1.90 -5.64
CA ASP A 74 -21.59 -0.45 -5.74
C ASP A 74 -20.68 0.24 -4.71
N ARG A 75 -21.04 0.14 -3.41
CA ARG A 75 -20.24 0.68 -2.31
C ARG A 75 -20.25 -0.20 -1.06
N THR A 76 -19.24 -0.06 -0.23
CA THR A 76 -19.14 -0.63 1.12
C THR A 76 -18.78 0.47 2.13
N TYR A 77 -19.05 0.24 3.41
CA TYR A 77 -19.00 1.29 4.45
C TYR A 77 -18.09 0.94 5.63
N THR A 78 -17.59 -0.29 5.69
CA THR A 78 -16.74 -0.75 6.78
C THR A 78 -15.37 -0.07 6.73
N LEU A 79 -15.05 0.73 7.75
CA LEU A 79 -13.71 1.23 7.97
C LEU A 79 -12.81 0.07 8.43
N CYS A 80 -11.85 -0.32 7.58
CA CYS A 80 -10.88 -1.39 7.85
C CYS A 80 -9.58 -1.12 7.09
N GLY A 81 -8.53 -1.88 7.40
CA GLY A 81 -7.19 -1.69 6.83
C GLY A 81 -6.26 -0.97 7.80
N THR A 82 -5.08 -0.64 7.30
CA THR A 82 -3.99 -0.04 8.09
C THR A 82 -4.05 1.49 8.05
N PRO A 83 -4.02 2.20 9.20
CA PRO A 83 -4.29 3.64 9.26
C PRO A 83 -3.54 4.53 8.26
N GLU A 84 -2.27 4.24 7.99
CA GLU A 84 -1.42 5.04 7.09
C GLU A 84 -1.77 4.89 5.60
N TYR A 85 -2.50 3.83 5.26
CA TYR A 85 -2.90 3.46 3.90
C TYR A 85 -4.36 3.79 3.58
N LEU A 86 -5.13 4.26 4.57
CA LEU A 86 -6.55 4.54 4.38
C LEU A 86 -6.77 5.73 3.45
N ALA A 87 -7.68 5.56 2.49
CA ALA A 87 -8.11 6.62 1.61
C ALA A 87 -8.98 7.66 2.36
N PRO A 88 -8.94 8.95 1.97
CA PRO A 88 -9.74 10.02 2.59
C PRO A 88 -11.23 9.70 2.71
N GLU A 89 -11.84 9.09 1.69
CA GLU A 89 -13.26 8.75 1.67
C GLU A 89 -13.64 7.66 2.69
N MET A 90 -12.71 6.78 3.04
CA MET A 90 -12.92 5.79 4.11
C MET A 90 -12.95 6.48 5.48
N ILE A 91 -12.04 7.43 5.70
CA ILE A 91 -11.90 8.19 6.96
C ILE A 91 -13.11 9.11 7.17
N LEU A 92 -13.54 9.81 6.11
CA LEU A 92 -14.69 10.72 6.17
C LEU A 92 -16.03 9.99 6.26
N ALA A 93 -16.05 8.66 6.05
CA ALA A 93 -17.26 7.87 5.88
C ALA A 93 -18.23 8.50 4.84
N ALA A 94 -17.68 9.12 3.80
CA ALA A 94 -18.40 10.01 2.88
C ALA A 94 -19.17 9.23 1.81
N GLY A 95 -20.24 8.56 2.22
CA GLY A 95 -21.14 7.86 1.29
C GLY A 95 -20.63 6.50 0.81
N GLY A 96 -19.66 5.90 1.51
CA GLY A 96 -19.09 4.59 1.21
C GLY A 96 -17.93 4.65 0.21
N HIS A 97 -17.23 3.53 0.09
CA HIS A 97 -16.04 3.37 -0.76
C HIS A 97 -16.15 2.14 -1.66
N SER A 98 -15.31 2.09 -2.69
CA SER A 98 -15.23 1.03 -3.69
C SER A 98 -13.77 0.86 -4.14
N PHE A 99 -13.52 0.47 -5.38
CA PHE A 99 -12.20 0.14 -5.94
C PHE A 99 -11.12 1.23 -5.76
N GLY A 100 -11.51 2.51 -5.68
CA GLY A 100 -10.59 3.66 -5.56
C GLY A 100 -9.64 3.59 -4.36
N VAL A 101 -10.04 2.93 -3.27
CA VAL A 101 -9.22 2.84 -2.05
C VAL A 101 -7.96 2.00 -2.25
N ASP A 102 -8.00 1.00 -3.11
CA ASP A 102 -6.83 0.17 -3.43
C ASP A 102 -5.82 0.97 -4.25
N TRP A 103 -6.29 1.84 -5.16
CA TRP A 103 -5.42 2.72 -5.93
C TRP A 103 -4.77 3.81 -5.07
N TYR A 104 -5.51 4.34 -4.10
CA TYR A 104 -4.94 5.25 -3.10
C TYR A 104 -3.84 4.54 -2.29
N ALA A 105 -4.13 3.33 -1.79
CA ALA A 105 -3.16 2.55 -1.03
C ALA A 105 -1.93 2.18 -1.88
N LEU A 106 -2.09 1.92 -3.19
CA LEU A 106 -0.97 1.71 -4.11
C LEU A 106 -0.07 2.95 -4.23
N GLY A 107 -0.65 4.15 -4.21
CA GLY A 107 0.10 5.40 -4.17
C GLY A 107 0.92 5.55 -2.87
N ILE A 108 0.31 5.23 -1.73
CA ILE A 108 1.00 5.21 -0.42
C ILE A 108 2.14 4.20 -0.42
N LEU A 109 1.90 2.98 -0.91
CA LEU A 109 2.91 1.93 -1.04
C LEU A 109 4.07 2.37 -1.94
N THR A 110 3.77 2.96 -3.09
CA THR A 110 4.78 3.45 -4.04
C THR A 110 5.67 4.50 -3.39
N TYR A 111 5.06 5.45 -2.66
CA TYR A 111 5.79 6.43 -1.88
C TYR A 111 6.67 5.74 -0.83
N GLU A 112 6.12 4.80 -0.06
CA GLU A 112 6.87 4.10 0.98
C GLU A 112 8.07 3.34 0.41
N LEU A 113 7.91 2.67 -0.73
CA LEU A 113 9.00 1.98 -1.41
C LEU A 113 10.13 2.92 -1.85
N LEU A 114 9.80 4.13 -2.32
CA LEU A 114 10.77 5.14 -2.77
C LEU A 114 11.44 5.90 -1.61
N VAL A 115 10.69 6.15 -0.54
CA VAL A 115 11.09 7.08 0.54
C VAL A 115 11.54 6.36 1.81
N GLY A 116 11.08 5.12 2.01
CA GLY A 116 11.38 4.30 3.17
C GLY A 116 10.42 4.45 4.35
N ARG A 117 9.36 5.25 4.18
CA ARG A 117 8.27 5.45 5.12
C ARG A 117 7.03 5.95 4.37
N THR A 118 5.84 5.72 4.91
CA THR A 118 4.62 6.32 4.36
C THR A 118 4.66 7.87 4.44
N PRO A 119 3.90 8.59 3.59
CA PRO A 119 3.92 10.06 3.59
C PRO A 119 3.33 10.67 4.87
N PHE A 120 2.46 9.93 5.56
CA PHE A 120 1.73 10.40 6.74
C PHE A 120 2.12 9.70 8.04
N ALA A 121 3.20 8.91 8.02
CA ALA A 121 3.70 8.16 9.16
C ALA A 121 3.73 9.00 10.46
N PRO A 122 3.29 8.42 11.58
CA PRO A 122 3.39 9.10 12.87
C PRO A 122 4.86 9.26 13.25
N THR A 123 5.19 10.36 13.93
CA THR A 123 6.53 10.57 14.51
C THR A 123 6.74 9.74 15.77
N ASP A 124 5.65 9.30 16.39
CA ASP A 124 5.61 8.41 17.56
C ASP A 124 4.36 7.55 17.45
N TYR A 125 4.53 6.22 17.42
CA TYR A 125 3.43 5.25 17.28
C TYR A 125 2.49 5.20 18.48
N ARG A 126 2.83 5.87 19.60
CA ARG A 126 1.91 6.08 20.74
C ARG A 126 0.85 7.15 20.45
N ILE A 127 1.05 7.95 19.41
CA ILE A 127 0.09 8.97 19.00
C ILE A 127 -1.15 8.29 18.43
N HIS A 128 -2.32 8.76 18.86
CA HIS A 128 -3.60 8.21 18.42
C HIS A 128 -3.76 8.30 16.88
N PRO A 129 -4.34 7.28 16.21
CA PRO A 129 -4.49 7.25 14.74
C PRO A 129 -5.19 8.47 14.13
N SER A 130 -5.99 9.19 14.92
CA SER A 130 -6.63 10.46 14.51
C SER A 130 -5.63 11.49 13.97
N HIS A 131 -4.39 11.51 14.43
CA HIS A 131 -3.38 12.41 13.88
C HIS A 131 -2.98 12.06 12.46
N THR A 132 -2.82 10.76 12.16
CA THR A 132 -2.57 10.27 10.81
C THR A 132 -3.76 10.58 9.90
N PHE A 133 -4.98 10.42 10.41
CA PHE A 133 -6.20 10.76 9.65
C PHE A 133 -6.25 12.25 9.30
N THR A 134 -5.98 13.14 10.26
CA THR A 134 -5.90 14.58 9.99
C THR A 134 -4.87 14.90 8.90
N LYS A 135 -3.70 14.23 8.90
CA LYS A 135 -2.70 14.41 7.86
C LYS A 135 -3.20 13.91 6.50
N ILE A 136 -3.80 12.73 6.43
CA ILE A 136 -4.38 12.18 5.19
C ILE A 136 -5.39 13.14 4.58
N LEU A 137 -6.22 13.78 5.41
CA LEU A 137 -7.29 14.67 4.94
C LEU A 137 -6.80 16.06 4.53
N HIS A 138 -5.71 16.56 5.12
CA HIS A 138 -5.39 17.99 5.08
C HIS A 138 -3.91 18.33 4.81
N ALA A 139 -2.99 17.41 5.05
CA ALA A 139 -1.57 17.69 4.89
C ALA A 139 -1.14 17.50 3.42
N PRO A 140 -0.25 18.36 2.90
CA PRO A 140 0.38 18.10 1.61
C PRO A 140 1.30 16.87 1.70
N ILE A 141 1.47 16.17 0.57
CA ILE A 141 2.40 15.05 0.49
C ILE A 141 3.85 15.59 0.53
N PRO A 142 4.71 15.10 1.45
CA PRO A 142 6.08 15.59 1.60
C PRO A 142 7.04 14.93 0.60
N TRP A 143 6.97 15.30 -0.67
CA TRP A 143 7.85 14.75 -1.71
C TRP A 143 9.34 15.01 -1.44
N PRO A 144 10.19 13.98 -1.35
CA PRO A 144 11.62 14.20 -1.21
C PRO A 144 12.23 14.65 -2.55
N THR A 145 13.34 15.37 -2.48
CA THR A 145 14.26 15.50 -3.61
C THR A 145 14.93 14.15 -3.84
N LEU A 146 14.44 13.39 -4.82
CA LEU A 146 15.06 12.13 -5.20
C LEU A 146 16.44 12.42 -5.82
N PRO A 147 17.50 11.69 -5.42
CA PRO A 147 18.82 11.86 -6.02
C PRO A 147 18.73 11.53 -7.51
N SER A 148 19.32 12.39 -8.35
CA SER A 148 19.44 12.17 -9.78
C SER A 148 19.99 10.76 -10.02
N SER A 149 19.34 9.98 -10.86
CA SER A 149 19.77 8.63 -11.22
C SER A 149 21.15 8.69 -11.88
N HIS A 150 22.21 8.52 -11.08
CA HIS A 150 23.53 8.25 -11.61
C HIS A 150 23.53 6.81 -12.11
N HIS A 151 23.32 6.65 -13.41
CA HIS A 151 23.59 5.43 -14.13
C HIS A 151 25.10 5.17 -14.08
N GLY A 152 25.50 4.14 -13.34
CA GLY A 152 26.81 3.49 -13.44
C GLY A 152 26.69 2.22 -14.27
#